data_AF-A0AA42QVF7-F1
#
_entry.id   AF-A0AA42QVF7-F1
#
_cell.length_a   1.000
_cell.length_b   1.000
_cell.length_c   1.000
_cell.angle_alpha   90.00
_cell.angle_beta   90.00
_cell.angle_gamma   90.00
#
_symmetry.space_group_name_H-M   'P 1'
#
loop_
_entity.id
_entity.type
_entity.pdbx_description
1 polymer ?
#
loop_
_entity_poly.entity_id
_entity_poly.type
_entity_poly.pdbx_seq_one_letter_code
_entity_poly.pdbx_strand_id
1 'polypeptide(L)'
;MSNKQEKMTAFGQFRILKIGTKYIQAELIGSVKNYQAQLVKNAVLSDIEIGATIFLRVNDQSTQNRYGTKVQFEPIELLTDQAEIEKYILADRKRVAEIYIQAAQENLDKGWYSGDAIDKALFFSASHPTYKPINIELRHRRLRGETDFALDFRATLPH
;
A
#
# COMPACT_ATOMS: atom_id res chain seq x y z
N MET A 1 -28.53 16.68 -15.83
CA MET A 1 -27.36 16.30 -16.66
C MET A 1 -26.45 15.49 -15.76
N SER A 2 -26.24 14.20 -16.08
CA SER A 2 -25.52 13.28 -15.21
C SER A 2 -24.03 13.58 -15.28
N ASN A 3 -23.44 14.03 -14.17
CA ASN A 3 -21.99 14.06 -13.98
C ASN A 3 -21.50 12.61 -14.14
N LYS A 4 -21.04 12.24 -15.33
CA LYS A 4 -20.19 11.07 -15.51
C LYS A 4 -18.93 11.37 -14.73
N GLN A 5 -18.88 10.92 -13.47
CA GLN A 5 -17.60 10.71 -12.79
C GLN A 5 -16.75 9.90 -13.77
N GLU A 6 -15.67 10.49 -14.27
CA GLU A 6 -14.64 9.75 -14.97
C GLU A 6 -14.27 8.58 -14.07
N LYS A 7 -14.66 7.37 -14.47
CA LYS A 7 -14.26 6.17 -13.75
C LYS A 7 -12.74 6.13 -13.86
N MET A 8 -12.05 6.46 -12.77
CA MET A 8 -10.60 6.37 -12.71
C MET A 8 -10.21 4.93 -13.01
N THR A 9 -9.51 4.73 -14.12
CA THR A 9 -8.86 3.46 -14.41
C THR A 9 -7.69 3.30 -13.46
N ALA A 10 -7.72 2.25 -12.64
CA ALA A 10 -6.73 1.94 -11.63
C ALA A 10 -6.01 0.62 -11.95
N PHE A 11 -4.79 0.48 -11.44
CA PHE A 11 -4.08 -0.79 -11.40
C PHE A 11 -4.39 -1.51 -10.09
N GLY A 12 -4.61 -2.82 -10.13
CA GLY A 12 -4.77 -3.63 -8.93
C GLY A 12 -4.15 -5.02 -9.08
N GLN A 13 -3.50 -5.47 -8.01
CA GLN A 13 -3.04 -6.84 -7.84
C GLN A 13 -4.08 -7.62 -7.04
N PHE A 14 -4.60 -8.71 -7.59
CA PHE A 14 -5.71 -9.46 -7.01
C PHE A 14 -5.34 -10.92 -6.83
N ARG A 15 -5.51 -11.43 -5.60
CA ARG A 15 -5.46 -12.87 -5.34
C ARG A 15 -6.86 -13.45 -5.37
N ILE A 16 -7.08 -14.45 -6.21
CA ILE A 16 -8.39 -15.02 -6.45
C ILE A 16 -8.75 -15.98 -5.32
N LEU A 17 -9.86 -15.68 -4.63
CA LEU A 17 -10.32 -16.48 -3.49
C LEU A 17 -11.43 -17.43 -3.89
N LYS A 18 -12.38 -16.95 -4.71
CA LYS A 18 -13.54 -17.73 -5.14
C LYS A 18 -14.11 -17.18 -6.44
N ILE A 19 -14.50 -18.08 -7.34
CA ILE A 19 -15.15 -17.72 -8.60
C ILE A 19 -16.65 -17.95 -8.45
N GLY A 20 -17.42 -16.86 -8.47
CA GLY A 20 -18.88 -16.90 -8.49
C GLY A 20 -19.45 -16.80 -9.91
N THR A 21 -20.78 -16.83 -10.00
CA THR A 21 -21.50 -16.72 -11.28
C THR A 21 -21.41 -15.32 -11.89
N LYS A 22 -21.62 -14.28 -11.07
CA LYS A 22 -21.59 -12.87 -11.50
C LYS A 22 -20.30 -12.13 -11.11
N TYR A 23 -19.71 -12.52 -9.99
CA TYR A 23 -18.53 -11.86 -9.44
C TYR A 23 -17.48 -12.89 -9.04
N ILE A 24 -16.23 -12.51 -9.16
CA ILE A 24 -15.09 -13.22 -8.59
C ILE A 24 -14.71 -12.51 -7.30
N GLN A 25 -14.66 -13.25 -6.20
CA GLN A 25 -14.15 -12.75 -4.93
C GLN A 25 -12.63 -12.83 -4.96
N ALA A 26 -12.00 -11.70 -4.69
CA ALA A 26 -10.56 -11.58 -4.67
C ALA A 26 -10.11 -10.79 -3.44
N GLU A 27 -8.87 -11.01 -3.04
CA GLU A 27 -8.16 -10.13 -2.14
C GLU A 27 -7.40 -9.11 -3.00
N LEU A 28 -7.77 -7.82 -2.90
CA LEU A 28 -6.95 -6.73 -3.43
C LEU A 28 -5.72 -6.62 -2.53
N ILE A 29 -4.58 -6.97 -3.10
CA ILE A 29 -3.28 -6.90 -2.43
C ILE A 29 -2.84 -5.44 -2.46
N GLY A 30 -2.57 -4.89 -1.29
CA GLY A 30 -2.06 -3.55 -1.11
C GLY A 30 -0.94 -3.52 -0.09
N SER A 31 -0.04 -2.54 -0.21
CA SER A 31 1.14 -2.44 0.66
C SER A 31 0.82 -2.11 2.13
N VAL A 32 -0.40 -1.62 2.43
CA VAL A 32 -0.80 -1.19 3.78
C VAL A 32 -1.88 -2.10 4.39
N LYS A 33 -2.83 -2.56 3.57
CA LYS A 33 -3.91 -3.46 3.96
C LYS A 33 -4.37 -4.23 2.73
N ASN A 34 -4.80 -5.47 2.97
CA ASN A 34 -5.53 -6.26 1.99
C ASN A 34 -7.02 -6.03 2.17
N TYR A 35 -7.76 -5.93 1.06
CA TYR A 35 -9.20 -5.73 1.07
C TYR A 35 -9.90 -6.87 0.34
N GLN A 36 -11.01 -7.37 0.89
CA GLN A 36 -11.89 -8.22 0.12
C GLN A 36 -12.61 -7.40 -0.95
N ALA A 37 -12.38 -7.76 -2.20
CA ALA A 37 -12.88 -7.09 -3.38
C ALA A 37 -13.74 -8.03 -4.23
N GLN A 38 -14.68 -7.45 -4.97
CA GLN A 38 -15.47 -8.16 -5.98
C GLN A 38 -15.06 -7.70 -7.38
N LEU A 39 -14.57 -8.61 -8.20
CA LEU A 39 -14.33 -8.38 -9.62
C LEU A 39 -15.58 -8.78 -10.40
N VAL A 40 -16.09 -7.91 -11.27
CA VAL A 40 -17.17 -8.26 -12.20
C VAL A 40 -16.66 -9.31 -13.19
N LYS A 41 -17.33 -10.45 -13.29
CA LYS A 41 -16.93 -11.49 -14.24
C LYS A 41 -17.25 -11.03 -15.66
N ASN A 42 -16.23 -11.02 -16.53
CA ASN A 42 -16.35 -10.69 -17.95
C ASN A 42 -15.30 -11.48 -18.76
N ALA A 43 -15.22 -11.22 -20.07
CA ALA A 43 -14.31 -11.92 -20.97
C ALA A 43 -12.82 -11.76 -20.63
N VAL A 44 -12.43 -10.71 -19.90
CA VAL A 44 -11.04 -10.51 -19.45
C VAL A 44 -10.61 -11.58 -18.44
N LEU A 45 -11.57 -12.14 -17.69
CA LEU A 45 -11.34 -13.10 -16.60
C LEU A 45 -11.88 -14.50 -16.94
N SER A 46 -11.82 -14.93 -18.20
CA SER A 46 -12.37 -16.23 -18.66
C SER A 46 -11.64 -17.43 -18.03
N ASP A 47 -10.32 -17.39 -18.00
CA ASP A 47 -9.46 -18.55 -17.72
C ASP A 47 -8.64 -18.34 -16.43
N ILE A 48 -9.32 -17.94 -15.37
CA ILE A 48 -8.70 -17.63 -14.08
C ILE A 48 -8.93 -18.76 -13.09
N GLU A 49 -7.87 -19.12 -12.36
CA GLU A 49 -7.90 -20.16 -11.33
C GLU A 49 -8.01 -19.58 -9.92
N ILE A 50 -8.63 -20.34 -9.03
CA ILE A 50 -8.66 -20.02 -7.60
C ILE A 50 -7.23 -20.15 -7.05
N GLY A 51 -6.80 -19.17 -6.26
CA GLY A 51 -5.46 -19.08 -5.71
C GLY A 51 -4.49 -18.28 -6.59
N ALA A 52 -4.81 -18.05 -7.87
CA ALA A 52 -3.98 -17.26 -8.76
C ALA A 52 -3.85 -15.82 -8.28
N THR A 53 -2.68 -15.23 -8.50
CA THR A 53 -2.45 -13.79 -8.35
C THR A 53 -2.39 -13.17 -9.74
N ILE A 54 -3.28 -12.23 -10.01
CA ILE A 54 -3.42 -11.58 -11.31
C ILE A 54 -3.30 -10.07 -11.17
N PHE A 55 -2.86 -9.43 -12.24
CA PHE A 55 -2.66 -7.99 -12.31
C PHE A 55 -3.64 -7.41 -13.33
N LEU A 56 -4.46 -6.46 -12.91
CA LEU A 56 -5.53 -5.92 -13.74
C LEU A 56 -5.43 -4.41 -13.85
N ARG A 57 -5.74 -3.89 -15.04
CA ARG A 57 -6.34 -2.57 -15.16
C ARG A 57 -7.84 -2.71 -14.92
N VAL A 58 -8.38 -1.89 -14.02
CA VAL A 58 -9.76 -1.96 -13.55
C VAL A 58 -10.40 -0.58 -13.54
N ASN A 59 -11.71 -0.53 -13.70
CA ASN A 59 -12.50 0.64 -13.30
C ASN A 59 -13.01 0.43 -11.88
N ASP A 60 -12.75 1.41 -11.01
CA ASP A 60 -13.32 1.42 -9.67
C ASP A 60 -14.84 1.70 -9.73
N GLN A 61 -15.62 0.75 -9.21
CA GLN A 61 -17.06 0.85 -9.05
C GLN A 61 -17.46 0.72 -7.57
N SER A 62 -16.51 0.93 -6.67
CA SER A 62 -16.72 0.82 -5.24
C SER A 62 -17.74 1.85 -4.76
N THR A 63 -18.58 1.44 -3.83
CA THR A 63 -19.65 2.29 -3.30
C THR A 63 -19.59 2.29 -1.78
N GLN A 64 -19.68 3.47 -1.19
CA GLN A 64 -19.80 3.62 0.25
C GLN A 64 -21.28 3.68 0.63
N ASN A 65 -21.68 2.89 1.63
CA ASN A 65 -23.03 2.90 2.17
C ASN A 65 -23.00 2.91 3.71
N ARG A 66 -24.18 2.99 4.33
CA ARG A 66 -24.33 3.05 5.80
C ARG A 66 -23.76 1.84 6.57
N TYR A 67 -23.51 0.72 5.89
CA TYR A 67 -23.01 -0.52 6.45
C TYR A 67 -21.52 -0.77 6.15
N GLY A 68 -20.88 0.13 5.40
CA GLY A 68 -19.48 0.04 5.04
C GLY A 68 -19.23 0.31 3.55
N THR A 69 -18.00 0.03 3.15
CA THR A 69 -17.54 0.22 1.76
C THR A 69 -17.64 -1.10 1.03
N LYS A 70 -18.47 -1.16 -0.02
CA LYS A 70 -18.48 -2.29 -0.95
C LYS A 70 -17.42 -2.04 -2.00
N VAL A 71 -16.33 -2.79 -1.93
CA VAL A 71 -15.21 -2.70 -2.87
C VAL A 71 -15.50 -3.55 -4.10
N GLN A 72 -15.69 -2.90 -5.26
CA GLN A 72 -16.06 -3.57 -6.50
C GLN A 72 -15.30 -2.97 -7.68
N PHE A 73 -14.80 -3.83 -8.55
CA PHE A 73 -14.02 -3.44 -9.72
C PHE A 73 -14.54 -4.11 -10.98
N GLU A 74 -14.51 -3.37 -12.08
CA GLU A 74 -14.76 -3.88 -13.43
C GLU A 74 -13.41 -4.10 -14.13
N PRO A 75 -13.03 -5.36 -14.44
CA PRO A 75 -11.80 -5.64 -15.18
C PRO A 75 -11.86 -5.08 -16.60
N ILE A 76 -10.81 -4.37 -16.99
CA ILE A 76 -10.64 -3.82 -18.35
C ILE A 76 -9.63 -4.65 -19.12
N GLU A 77 -8.53 -5.00 -18.47
CA GLU A 77 -7.40 -5.70 -19.10
C GLU A 77 -6.65 -6.54 -18.08
N LEU A 78 -6.25 -7.75 -18.49
CA LEU A 78 -5.35 -8.62 -17.76
C LEU A 78 -3.91 -8.32 -18.20
N LEU A 79 -3.11 -7.80 -17.28
CA LEU A 79 -1.73 -7.47 -17.53
C LEU A 79 -0.87 -8.72 -17.41
N THR A 80 -0.07 -8.99 -18.45
CA THR A 80 0.85 -10.13 -18.53
C THR A 80 2.30 -9.71 -18.79
N ASP A 81 2.53 -8.49 -19.28
CA ASP A 81 3.88 -7.94 -19.43
C ASP A 81 4.48 -7.58 -18.08
N GLN A 82 5.54 -8.29 -17.71
CA GLN A 82 6.27 -8.10 -16.46
C GLN A 82 6.82 -6.67 -16.33
N ALA A 83 7.34 -6.08 -17.41
CA ALA A 83 7.93 -4.74 -17.36
C ALA A 83 6.87 -3.66 -17.09
N GLU A 84 5.68 -3.82 -17.64
CA GLU A 84 4.54 -2.93 -17.37
C GLU A 84 4.02 -3.11 -15.94
N ILE A 85 3.84 -4.35 -15.48
CA ILE A 85 3.41 -4.65 -14.10
C ILE A 85 4.38 -4.04 -13.08
N GLU A 86 5.69 -4.17 -13.31
CA GLU A 86 6.72 -3.62 -12.42
C GLU A 86 6.66 -2.10 -12.32
N LYS A 87 6.35 -1.38 -13.39
CA LYS A 87 6.17 0.09 -13.34
C LYS A 87 5.05 0.47 -12.38
N TYR A 88 3.92 -0.22 -12.42
CA TYR A 88 2.79 0.05 -11.53
C TYR A 88 3.09 -0.34 -10.08
N ILE A 89 3.72 -1.49 -9.85
CA ILE A 89 4.14 -1.91 -8.50
C ILE A 89 5.14 -0.91 -7.92
N LEU A 90 6.11 -0.46 -8.71
CA LEU A 90 7.12 0.50 -8.28
C LEU A 90 6.47 1.85 -7.92
N ALA A 91 5.51 2.30 -8.72
CA ALA A 91 4.76 3.53 -8.45
C ALA A 91 3.92 3.44 -7.16
N ASP A 92 3.23 2.33 -6.89
CA ASP A 92 2.48 2.17 -5.64
C ASP A 92 3.42 2.11 -4.43
N ARG A 93 4.51 1.34 -4.51
CA ARG A 93 5.54 1.30 -3.45
C ARG A 93 6.12 2.68 -3.18
N LYS A 94 6.35 3.47 -4.24
CA LYS A 94 6.83 4.84 -4.13
C LYS A 94 5.86 5.69 -3.30
N ARG A 95 4.57 5.67 -3.63
CA ARG A 95 3.51 6.41 -2.92
C ARG A 95 3.39 5.99 -1.46
N VAL A 96 3.47 4.69 -1.19
CA VAL A 96 3.38 4.15 0.18
C VAL A 96 4.58 4.56 1.01
N ALA A 97 5.78 4.51 0.42
CA ALA A 97 6.99 4.99 1.08
C ALA A 97 6.87 6.49 1.43
N GLU A 98 6.35 7.35 0.54
CA GLU A 98 6.15 8.78 0.81
C GLU A 98 5.26 9.02 2.03
N ILE A 99 4.13 8.32 2.14
CA ILE A 99 3.20 8.43 3.27
C ILE A 99 3.91 8.12 4.60
N TYR A 100 4.64 7.00 4.65
CA TYR A 100 5.31 6.59 5.88
C TYR A 100 6.54 7.44 6.19
N ILE A 101 7.31 7.86 5.17
CA ILE A 101 8.43 8.80 5.35
C ILE A 101 7.93 10.08 6.01
N GLN A 102 6.83 10.65 5.51
CA GLN A 102 6.28 11.87 6.08
C GLN A 102 5.82 11.67 7.53
N ALA A 103 5.07 10.59 7.80
CA ALA A 103 4.65 10.27 9.17
C ALA A 103 5.84 10.01 10.12
N ALA A 104 6.92 9.40 9.63
CA ALA A 104 8.14 9.17 10.39
C ALA A 104 8.88 10.48 10.70
N GLN A 105 8.97 11.39 9.73
CA GLN A 105 9.55 12.72 9.94
C GLN A 105 8.76 13.50 10.99
N GLU A 106 7.43 13.54 10.88
CA GLU A 106 6.57 14.21 11.88
C GLU A 106 6.74 13.63 13.29
N ASN A 107 6.90 12.31 13.43
CA ASN A 107 7.16 11.68 14.72
C ASN A 107 8.54 12.07 15.26
N LEU A 108 9.58 12.02 14.44
CA LEU A 108 10.93 12.41 14.84
C LEU A 108 11.03 13.89 15.21
N ASP A 109 10.28 14.76 14.55
CA ASP A 109 10.20 16.20 14.86
C ASP A 109 9.52 16.44 16.21
N LYS A 110 8.60 15.55 16.63
CA LYS A 110 7.97 15.55 17.96
C LYS A 110 8.82 14.89 19.06
N GLY A 111 10.01 14.39 18.72
CA GLY A 111 10.87 13.64 19.66
C GLY A 111 10.42 12.19 19.89
N TRP A 112 9.59 11.62 19.02
CA TRP A 112 9.23 10.21 19.05
C TRP A 112 10.15 9.42 18.13
N TYR A 113 11.12 8.73 18.71
CA TYR A 113 12.19 8.05 17.96
C TYR A 113 11.92 6.58 17.64
N SER A 114 10.79 6.04 18.09
CA SER A 114 10.35 4.68 17.79
C SER A 114 8.85 4.63 17.48
N GLY A 115 8.42 3.60 16.76
CA GLY A 115 7.01 3.38 16.44
C GLY A 115 6.78 2.91 15.00
N ASP A 116 5.56 2.40 14.77
CA ASP A 116 5.12 1.76 13.52
C ASP A 116 5.41 2.61 12.27
N ALA A 117 5.23 3.93 12.36
CA ALA A 117 5.49 4.84 11.24
C ALA A 117 6.98 4.86 10.83
N ILE A 118 7.90 4.88 11.79
CA ILE A 118 9.35 4.90 11.53
C ILE A 118 9.81 3.55 10.99
N ASP A 119 9.36 2.44 11.58
CA ASP A 119 9.71 1.10 11.12
C ASP A 119 9.20 0.85 9.70
N LYS A 120 7.95 1.24 9.40
CA LYS A 120 7.39 1.14 8.05
C LYS A 120 8.06 2.08 7.06
N ALA A 121 8.40 3.31 7.47
CA ALA A 121 9.16 4.22 6.61
C ALA A 121 10.49 3.61 6.22
N LEU A 122 11.25 3.04 7.18
CA LEU A 122 12.52 2.37 6.93
C LEU A 122 12.36 1.14 6.02
N PHE A 123 11.31 0.36 6.21
CA PHE A 123 11.03 -0.81 5.39
C PHE A 123 10.69 -0.42 3.94
N PHE A 124 9.71 0.45 3.73
CA PHE A 124 9.23 0.80 2.39
C PHE A 124 10.25 1.65 1.62
N SER A 125 10.93 2.60 2.27
CA SER A 125 11.95 3.41 1.59
C SER A 125 13.19 2.61 1.18
N ALA A 126 13.50 1.49 1.85
CA ALA A 126 14.58 0.59 1.42
C ALA A 126 14.27 -0.13 0.09
N SER A 127 12.98 -0.26 -0.26
CA SER A 127 12.54 -0.95 -1.48
C SER A 127 12.60 -0.10 -2.75
N HIS A 128 12.94 1.20 -2.64
CA HIS A 128 12.94 2.13 -3.78
C HIS A 128 14.25 2.96 -3.84
N PRO A 129 15.01 2.93 -4.96
CA PRO A 129 16.33 3.59 -5.05
C PRO A 129 16.32 5.08 -4.72
N THR A 130 15.27 5.80 -5.14
CA THR A 130 15.07 7.24 -4.87
C THR A 130 15.11 7.58 -3.37
N TYR A 131 14.73 6.65 -2.49
CA TYR A 131 14.62 6.92 -1.05
C TYR A 131 15.80 6.43 -0.22
N LYS A 132 16.90 6.01 -0.86
CA LYS A 132 18.13 5.66 -0.12
C LYS A 132 18.62 6.79 0.80
N PRO A 133 18.71 8.06 0.38
CA PRO A 133 19.20 9.14 1.24
C PRO A 133 18.30 9.35 2.47
N ILE A 134 16.98 9.41 2.27
CA ILE A 134 16.03 9.62 3.37
C ILE A 134 15.96 8.41 4.31
N ASN A 135 16.13 7.19 3.81
CA ASN A 135 16.23 5.99 4.65
C ASN A 135 17.42 6.10 5.62
N ILE A 136 18.59 6.52 5.11
CA ILE A 136 19.81 6.71 5.92
C ILE A 136 19.58 7.82 6.96
N GLU A 137 18.98 8.93 6.56
CA GLU A 137 18.68 10.04 7.48
C GLU A 137 17.74 9.61 8.63
N LEU A 138 16.66 8.91 8.32
CA LEU A 138 15.71 8.39 9.31
C LEU A 138 16.40 7.46 10.33
N ARG A 139 17.31 6.58 9.86
CA ARG A 139 18.11 5.72 10.76
C ARG A 139 18.96 6.54 11.71
N HIS A 140 19.68 7.54 11.20
CA HIS A 140 20.53 8.38 12.04
C HIS A 140 19.73 9.22 13.05
N ARG A 141 18.58 9.76 12.65
CA ARG A 141 17.71 10.53 13.56
C ARG A 141 17.14 9.66 14.68
N ARG A 142 16.71 8.44 14.37
CA ARG A 142 16.27 7.45 15.37
C ARG A 142 17.38 7.15 16.39
N LEU A 143 18.57 6.82 15.91
CA LEU A 143 19.70 6.47 16.77
C LEU A 143 20.13 7.62 17.69
N ARG A 144 20.08 8.87 17.21
CA ARG A 144 20.39 10.04 18.04
C ARG A 144 19.44 10.18 19.24
N GLY A 145 18.13 10.01 19.03
CA GLY A 145 17.19 10.04 20.14
C GLY A 145 17.33 8.88 21.12
N GLU A 146 17.71 7.69 20.64
CA GLU A 146 18.02 6.55 21.52
C GLU A 146 19.26 6.82 22.39
N THR A 147 20.28 7.52 21.86
CA THR A 147 21.47 7.93 22.63
C THR A 147 21.19 9.05 23.62
N ASP A 148 20.37 10.04 23.24
CA ASP A 148 20.01 11.15 24.13
C ASP A 148 19.16 10.65 25.32
N PHE A 149 18.21 9.74 25.08
CA PHE A 149 17.43 9.10 26.14
C PHE A 149 18.31 8.27 27.10
N ALA A 150 19.31 7.56 26.57
CA ALA A 150 20.23 6.76 27.39
C ALA A 150 21.17 7.63 28.26
N LEU A 151 21.47 8.85 27.82
CA LEU A 151 22.27 9.82 28.58
C LEU A 151 21.44 10.48 29.69
N ASP A 152 20.20 10.89 29.41
CA ASP A 152 19.28 11.47 30.41
C ASP A 152 18.92 10.46 31.52
N PHE A 153 18.78 9.18 31.19
CA PHE A 153 18.49 8.13 32.19
C PHE A 153 19.68 7.84 33.12
N ARG A 154 20.92 8.02 32.65
CA ARG A 154 22.13 7.89 33.48
C ARG A 154 22.33 9.08 34.42
N ALA A 155 21.84 10.26 34.07
CA ALA A 155 21.93 11.46 34.90
C ALA A 155 20.91 11.51 36.06
N THR A 156 19.92 10.60 36.06
CA THR A 156 18.79 10.61 37.01
C THR A 156 18.79 9.47 38.03
N LEU A 157 19.81 8.59 38.02
CA LEU A 157 19.99 7.58 39.06
C LEU A 157 20.82 8.16 40.22
N PRO A 158 20.27 8.31 41.44
CA PRO A 158 21.08 8.67 42.60
C PRO A 158 21.98 7.49 42.98
N HIS A 159 23.23 7.82 43.34
CA HIS A 159 24.22 6.88 43.87
C HIS A 159 23.74 6.17 45.14
#